data_AF-A0A519K1K0-F1
#
_entry.id   AF-A0A519K1K0-F1
#
_cell.length_a   1.000
_cell.length_b   1.000
_cell.length_c   1.000
_cell.angle_alpha   90.00
_cell.angle_beta   90.00
_cell.angle_gamma   90.00
#
_symmetry.space_group_name_H-M   'P 1'
#
loop_
_entity.id
_entity.type
_entity.pdbx_description
1 polymer ?
#
loop_
_entity_poly.entity_id
_entity_poly.type
_entity_poly.pdbx_seq_one_letter_code
_entity_poly.pdbx_strand_id
1 'polypeptide(L)'
;MRNKYLILLSVVLLSALFITCSDDSSDYVAVSPVVVDLTQVPYPKLSDYKFFDGVLKDQVPALNVLPFQPASALFSDYALKKRFVWMPPGTKATYNGDGKVLELPIGAALIKTFYYNNVLNSTSGTRIIETRVMIHKQTGWLFADYVWNADQTEAYYDVAGSFTDISWNQNGVEKSTSYRIPSQEQCIVCHKSRLDTNGDDIIVFIPIGIKPQNLNWNYNYGTETKNQLTKWIEAGYLEDNFTYPTAEHTVIDYNDTSKSLDLRMRSYVDANCSHCHGTDRHCDYRPMRFAFGETLNNPANMGVCVATEDMQDFPDALSRIVTPGNIDKSMMYYRLNTTNEAYRMPLHGRTIIHDEGIALAEAWINSLSPCN
;
A
#
# COMPACT_ATOMS: atom_id res chain seq x y z
N MET A 1 -2.12 -84.50 44.10
CA MET A 1 -2.58 -84.14 42.74
C MET A 1 -3.22 -82.75 42.77
N ARG A 2 -2.42 -81.68 42.68
CA ARG A 2 -2.87 -80.31 42.39
C ARG A 2 -1.61 -79.45 42.21
N ASN A 3 -1.64 -78.51 41.28
CA ASN A 3 -0.63 -77.48 40.97
C ASN A 3 0.16 -77.68 39.68
N LYS A 4 -0.49 -77.54 38.50
CA LYS A 4 0.17 -77.15 37.24
C LYS A 4 -0.68 -76.32 36.25
N TYR A 5 -1.76 -75.65 36.68
CA TYR A 5 -2.67 -74.93 35.74
C TYR A 5 -2.92 -73.45 36.05
N LEU A 6 -2.07 -72.77 36.83
CA LEU A 6 -2.31 -71.37 37.22
C LEU A 6 -1.19 -70.38 36.82
N ILE A 7 -0.15 -70.83 36.13
CA ILE A 7 0.99 -69.96 35.79
C ILE A 7 1.05 -69.62 34.27
N LEU A 8 0.26 -70.27 33.42
CA LEU A 8 0.24 -69.96 31.98
C LEU A 8 -0.77 -68.87 31.58
N LEU A 9 -1.70 -68.46 32.46
CA LEU A 9 -2.67 -67.40 32.13
C LEU A 9 -2.22 -65.98 32.47
N SER A 10 -1.16 -65.84 33.28
CA SER A 10 -0.67 -64.54 33.76
C SER A 10 0.43 -63.93 32.87
N VAL A 11 0.99 -64.68 31.92
CA VAL A 11 2.02 -64.17 30.98
C VAL A 11 1.40 -63.63 29.68
N VAL A 12 0.19 -64.05 29.31
CA VAL A 12 -0.52 -63.51 28.13
C VAL A 12 -1.22 -62.19 28.44
N LEU A 13 -1.49 -61.88 29.72
CA LEU A 13 -2.09 -60.60 30.12
C LEU A 13 -1.07 -59.46 30.31
N LEU A 14 0.24 -59.77 30.37
CA LEU A 14 1.29 -58.76 30.55
C LEU A 14 1.95 -58.30 29.24
N SER A 15 1.69 -59.00 28.13
CA SER A 15 2.13 -58.62 26.79
C SER A 15 1.10 -57.78 26.01
N ALA A 16 -0.09 -57.55 26.58
CA ALA A 16 -1.15 -56.75 25.97
C ALA A 16 -1.16 -55.26 26.40
N LEU A 17 -0.18 -54.82 27.21
CA LEU A 17 -0.11 -53.45 27.75
C LEU A 17 1.01 -52.58 27.13
N PHE A 18 1.66 -53.05 26.06
CA PHE A 18 2.68 -52.27 25.34
C PHE A 18 2.27 -51.87 23.92
N ILE A 19 0.96 -51.87 23.61
CA ILE A 19 0.43 -51.37 22.33
C ILE A 19 -0.60 -50.28 22.60
N THR A 20 -0.21 -49.16 23.20
CA THR A 20 -0.87 -47.86 23.00
C THR A 20 0.08 -46.74 23.37
N CYS A 21 0.94 -46.37 22.43
CA CYS A 21 1.41 -45.00 22.22
C CYS A 21 2.00 -45.05 20.82
N SER A 22 1.13 -45.09 19.80
CA SER A 22 1.56 -44.48 18.54
C SER A 22 1.74 -43.01 18.89
N ASP A 23 2.95 -42.49 18.67
CA ASP A 23 3.14 -41.07 18.46
C ASP A 23 2.27 -40.70 17.25
N ASP A 24 0.99 -40.44 17.50
CA ASP A 24 0.22 -39.54 16.66
C ASP A 24 0.75 -38.15 16.98
N SER A 25 1.97 -37.87 16.52
CA SER A 25 2.39 -36.51 16.22
C SER A 25 1.48 -36.04 15.09
N SER A 26 0.23 -35.72 15.45
CA SER A 26 -0.58 -34.86 14.62
C SER A 26 0.24 -33.60 14.46
N ASP A 27 0.82 -33.43 13.26
CA ASP A 27 1.57 -32.24 12.91
C ASP A 27 0.66 -31.04 13.18
N TYR A 28 0.89 -30.36 14.30
CA TYR A 28 0.12 -29.18 14.65
C TYR A 28 0.44 -28.10 13.61
N VAL A 29 -0.51 -27.89 12.70
CA VAL A 29 -0.44 -26.78 11.76
C VAL A 29 -0.99 -25.55 12.48
N ALA A 30 -0.10 -24.61 12.79
CA ALA A 30 -0.49 -23.36 13.42
C ALA A 30 -1.50 -22.62 12.53
N VAL A 31 -2.57 -22.10 13.15
CA VAL A 31 -3.62 -21.35 12.46
C VAL A 31 -3.44 -19.87 12.73
N SER A 32 -3.59 -19.05 11.68
CA SER A 32 -3.56 -17.60 11.78
C SER A 32 -4.57 -17.10 12.83
N PRO A 33 -4.16 -16.25 13.80
CA PRO A 33 -5.07 -15.71 14.80
C PRO A 33 -5.98 -14.60 14.25
N VAL A 34 -5.71 -14.11 13.04
CA VAL A 34 -6.46 -13.04 12.38
C VAL A 34 -7.95 -13.36 12.30
N VAL A 35 -8.77 -12.37 12.63
CA VAL A 35 -10.24 -12.44 12.55
C VAL A 35 -10.74 -11.38 11.59
N VAL A 36 -11.42 -11.80 10.53
CA VAL A 36 -12.10 -10.91 9.56
C VAL A 36 -13.49 -11.49 9.28
N ASP A 37 -14.42 -11.26 10.20
CA ASP A 37 -15.83 -11.59 9.99
C ASP A 37 -16.48 -10.51 9.12
N LEU A 38 -16.75 -10.86 7.86
CA LEU A 38 -17.29 -9.94 6.84
C LEU A 38 -18.67 -9.35 7.21
N THR A 39 -19.37 -9.94 8.18
CA THR A 39 -20.66 -9.44 8.69
C THR A 39 -20.51 -8.37 9.77
N GLN A 40 -19.35 -8.31 10.42
CA GLN A 40 -19.08 -7.43 11.57
C GLN A 40 -18.11 -6.29 11.23
N VAL A 41 -17.26 -6.44 10.23
CA VAL A 41 -16.29 -5.41 9.84
C VAL A 41 -16.96 -4.17 9.22
N PRO A 42 -16.46 -2.95 9.51
CA PRO A 42 -15.25 -2.65 10.27
C PRO A 42 -15.42 -2.78 11.79
N TYR A 43 -14.41 -3.31 12.48
CA TYR A 43 -14.45 -3.40 13.95
C TYR A 43 -14.18 -2.04 14.59
N PRO A 44 -14.70 -1.75 15.79
CA PRO A 44 -14.41 -0.50 16.49
C PRO A 44 -12.92 -0.31 16.85
N LYS A 45 -12.18 -1.40 17.11
CA LYS A 45 -10.76 -1.37 17.48
C LYS A 45 -9.90 -2.12 16.47
N LEU A 46 -8.67 -1.63 16.26
CA LEU A 46 -7.70 -2.28 15.40
C LEU A 46 -7.25 -3.63 15.98
N SER A 47 -7.14 -3.74 17.31
CA SER A 47 -6.74 -4.99 17.99
C SER A 47 -7.68 -6.17 17.70
N ASP A 48 -8.96 -5.90 17.42
CA ASP A 48 -9.99 -6.94 17.26
C ASP A 48 -9.73 -7.82 16.03
N TYR A 49 -9.00 -7.29 15.05
CA TYR A 49 -8.57 -8.06 13.88
C TYR A 49 -7.45 -9.07 14.16
N LYS A 50 -6.65 -8.85 15.22
CA LYS A 50 -5.48 -9.67 15.54
C LYS A 50 -4.47 -9.81 14.39
N PHE A 51 -4.27 -8.74 13.61
CA PHE A 51 -3.25 -8.69 12.56
C PHE A 51 -1.81 -8.71 13.11
N PHE A 52 -1.63 -8.37 14.38
CA PHE A 52 -0.32 -8.24 15.00
C PHE A 52 -0.25 -9.01 16.32
N ASP A 53 0.90 -9.63 16.56
CA ASP A 53 1.21 -10.32 17.82
C ASP A 53 1.79 -9.37 18.86
N GLY A 54 1.54 -9.65 20.14
CA GLY A 54 2.11 -8.91 21.25
C GLY A 54 1.59 -7.48 21.38
N VAL A 55 2.49 -6.52 21.59
CA VAL A 55 2.12 -5.12 21.79
C VAL A 55 1.81 -4.46 20.43
N LEU A 56 0.59 -3.94 20.28
CA LEU A 56 0.04 -3.51 19.00
C LEU A 56 0.93 -2.50 18.24
N LYS A 57 1.52 -1.52 18.92
CA LYS A 57 2.39 -0.49 18.29
C LYS A 57 3.68 -1.05 17.68
N ASP A 58 4.13 -2.22 18.09
CA ASP A 58 5.32 -2.83 17.51
C ASP A 58 5.02 -3.34 16.10
N GLN A 59 3.74 -3.70 15.85
CA GLN A 59 3.23 -4.22 14.58
C GLN A 59 4.02 -5.44 14.11
N VAL A 60 4.33 -6.34 15.05
CA VAL A 60 4.89 -7.66 14.74
C VAL A 60 3.80 -8.45 14.01
N PRO A 61 3.98 -8.80 12.72
CA PRO A 61 2.92 -9.48 11.98
C PRO A 61 2.57 -10.81 12.62
N ALA A 62 1.27 -11.05 12.81
CA ALA A 62 0.78 -12.36 13.23
C ALA A 62 1.01 -13.40 12.13
N LEU A 63 0.85 -14.68 12.47
CA LEU A 63 0.97 -15.78 11.49
C LEU A 63 0.13 -15.50 10.23
N ASN A 64 0.75 -15.66 9.06
CA ASN A 64 0.21 -15.38 7.72
C ASN A 64 -0.06 -13.90 7.40
N VAL A 65 0.25 -12.95 8.29
CA VAL A 65 0.26 -11.53 7.93
C VAL A 65 1.60 -11.20 7.28
N LEU A 66 1.59 -10.90 5.98
CA LEU A 66 2.80 -10.74 5.19
C LEU A 66 3.12 -9.26 4.97
N PRO A 67 4.30 -8.75 5.38
CA PRO A 67 4.71 -7.39 5.05
C PRO A 67 5.00 -7.24 3.56
N PHE A 68 4.77 -6.05 3.02
CA PHE A 68 5.16 -5.71 1.65
C PHE A 68 5.46 -4.21 1.52
N GLN A 69 6.12 -3.83 0.45
CA GLN A 69 6.46 -2.44 0.15
C GLN A 69 6.51 -2.21 -1.37
N PRO A 70 5.73 -1.26 -1.91
CA PRO A 70 5.93 -0.77 -3.27
C PRO A 70 7.33 -0.18 -3.46
N ALA A 71 7.99 -0.43 -4.61
CA ALA A 71 9.33 0.11 -4.88
C ALA A 71 9.34 1.65 -4.82
N SER A 72 8.32 2.30 -5.38
CA SER A 72 8.05 3.73 -5.20
C SER A 72 6.93 3.96 -4.20
N ALA A 73 7.21 4.71 -3.14
CA ALA A 73 6.23 5.05 -2.11
C ALA A 73 5.55 6.40 -2.39
N LEU A 74 4.21 6.44 -2.27
CA LEU A 74 3.48 7.70 -2.32
C LEU A 74 3.88 8.64 -1.17
N PHE A 75 4.05 9.92 -1.49
CA PHE A 75 4.36 10.97 -0.53
C PHE A 75 3.16 11.26 0.38
N SER A 76 3.39 11.38 1.69
CA SER A 76 2.34 11.78 2.63
C SER A 76 2.93 12.55 3.80
N ASP A 77 3.30 13.81 3.57
CA ASP A 77 3.92 14.68 4.58
C ASP A 77 5.13 14.06 5.28
N TYR A 78 5.93 13.31 4.52
CA TYR A 78 7.07 12.51 5.04
C TYR A 78 6.73 11.38 6.02
N ALA A 79 5.44 11.10 6.29
CA ALA A 79 5.07 9.92 7.06
C ALA A 79 5.66 8.64 6.42
N LEU A 80 6.30 7.82 7.25
CA LEU A 80 6.75 6.48 6.90
C LEU A 80 5.55 5.54 6.85
N LYS A 81 5.68 4.42 6.12
CA LYS A 81 4.59 3.47 5.93
C LYS A 81 5.03 2.04 6.19
N LYS A 82 4.32 1.34 7.09
CA LYS A 82 4.32 -0.12 7.16
C LYS A 82 3.10 -0.64 6.38
N ARG A 83 3.25 -1.73 5.63
CA ARG A 83 2.13 -2.34 4.88
C ARG A 83 2.15 -3.83 5.03
N PHE A 84 0.96 -4.41 5.11
CA PHE A 84 0.76 -5.84 5.28
C PHE A 84 -0.42 -6.32 4.42
N VAL A 85 -0.37 -7.57 4.02
CA VAL A 85 -1.47 -8.28 3.39
C VAL A 85 -1.79 -9.51 4.23
N TRP A 86 -3.08 -9.81 4.37
CA TRP A 86 -3.58 -11.06 4.90
C TRP A 86 -4.70 -11.56 4.02
N MET A 87 -4.81 -12.87 3.84
CA MET A 87 -5.88 -13.50 3.08
C MET A 87 -6.40 -14.75 3.81
N PRO A 88 -7.70 -15.09 3.62
CA PRO A 88 -8.26 -16.31 4.16
C PRO A 88 -7.45 -17.55 3.75
N PRO A 89 -7.24 -18.53 4.65
CA PRO A 89 -6.50 -19.73 4.34
C PRO A 89 -7.03 -20.45 3.10
N GLY A 90 -6.12 -20.91 2.23
CA GLY A 90 -6.46 -21.64 1.01
C GLY A 90 -6.97 -20.78 -0.15
N THR A 91 -6.99 -19.45 -0.01
CA THR A 91 -7.34 -18.52 -1.10
C THR A 91 -6.10 -17.91 -1.73
N LYS A 92 -6.20 -17.50 -3.00
CA LYS A 92 -5.12 -16.91 -3.80
C LYS A 92 -5.61 -15.67 -4.52
N ALA A 93 -4.71 -14.72 -4.73
CA ALA A 93 -4.89 -13.62 -5.66
C ALA A 93 -4.58 -14.05 -7.09
N THR A 94 -5.18 -13.36 -8.06
CA THR A 94 -4.91 -13.54 -9.50
C THR A 94 -4.15 -12.38 -10.11
N TYR A 95 -3.39 -12.66 -11.17
CA TYR A 95 -2.59 -11.72 -11.94
C TYR A 95 -3.24 -11.46 -13.30
N ASN A 96 -3.64 -10.21 -13.55
CA ASN A 96 -4.26 -9.82 -14.83
C ASN A 96 -3.50 -8.71 -15.57
N GLY A 97 -2.29 -8.36 -15.14
CA GLY A 97 -1.39 -7.42 -15.82
C GLY A 97 -0.47 -6.63 -14.90
N ASP A 98 0.70 -6.24 -15.42
CA ASP A 98 1.79 -5.62 -14.65
C ASP A 98 1.35 -4.32 -13.94
N GLY A 99 0.56 -3.50 -14.65
CA GLY A 99 0.03 -2.22 -14.18
C GLY A 99 -1.37 -2.31 -13.56
N LYS A 100 -1.93 -3.51 -13.40
CA LYS A 100 -3.24 -3.73 -12.79
C LYS A 100 -3.07 -4.16 -11.33
N VAL A 101 -4.04 -3.81 -10.50
CA VAL A 101 -4.03 -4.18 -9.08
C VAL A 101 -4.24 -5.70 -8.99
N LEU A 102 -3.42 -6.40 -8.21
CA LEU A 102 -3.65 -7.83 -7.96
C LEU A 102 -5.07 -8.07 -7.43
N GLU A 103 -5.74 -9.05 -8.01
CA GLU A 103 -7.13 -9.37 -7.69
C GLU A 103 -7.17 -10.25 -6.44
N LEU A 104 -7.22 -9.61 -5.27
CA LEU A 104 -7.26 -10.33 -4.00
C LEU A 104 -8.65 -11.01 -3.82
N PRO A 105 -8.72 -12.19 -3.20
CA PRO A 105 -9.98 -12.89 -2.96
C PRO A 105 -10.85 -12.17 -1.93
N ILE A 106 -12.14 -12.52 -1.88
CA ILE A 106 -13.05 -12.03 -0.84
C ILE A 106 -12.53 -12.49 0.53
N GLY A 107 -12.57 -11.59 1.52
CA GLY A 107 -11.99 -11.80 2.85
C GLY A 107 -10.58 -11.26 2.99
N ALA A 108 -9.89 -10.94 1.89
CA ALA A 108 -8.55 -10.37 1.94
C ALA A 108 -8.55 -9.00 2.64
N ALA A 109 -7.48 -8.73 3.39
CA ALA A 109 -7.24 -7.48 4.07
C ALA A 109 -5.87 -6.90 3.69
N LEU A 110 -5.85 -5.62 3.36
CA LEU A 110 -4.64 -4.82 3.21
C LEU A 110 -4.56 -3.83 4.37
N ILE A 111 -3.44 -3.82 5.06
CA ILE A 111 -3.19 -2.97 6.22
C ILE A 111 -2.09 -1.99 5.87
N LYS A 112 -2.28 -0.70 6.17
CA LYS A 112 -1.30 0.35 5.93
C LYS A 112 -1.24 1.30 7.12
N THR A 113 -0.08 1.40 7.74
CA THR A 113 0.12 2.25 8.91
C THR A 113 1.05 3.40 8.60
N PHE A 114 0.67 4.61 8.99
CA PHE A 114 1.42 5.84 8.80
C PHE A 114 2.03 6.27 10.13
N TYR A 115 3.34 6.51 10.14
CA TYR A 115 4.07 6.82 11.36
C TYR A 115 5.27 7.74 11.11
N TYR A 116 5.78 8.35 12.18
CA TYR A 116 6.97 9.18 12.18
C TYR A 116 7.97 8.63 13.20
N ASN A 117 9.26 8.73 12.86
CA ASN A 117 10.38 8.52 13.78
C ASN A 117 10.98 9.89 14.17
N ASN A 118 11.83 9.89 15.19
CA ASN A 118 12.49 11.09 15.74
C ASN A 118 11.52 12.24 16.08
N VAL A 119 10.33 11.89 16.59
CA VAL A 119 9.30 12.85 16.99
C VAL A 119 9.75 13.61 18.23
N LEU A 120 9.78 14.94 18.16
CA LEU A 120 10.42 15.80 19.16
C LEU A 120 9.72 15.77 20.54
N ASN A 121 8.42 15.49 20.57
CA ASN A 121 7.61 15.41 21.78
C ASN A 121 7.17 13.96 22.11
N SER A 122 7.95 12.96 21.69
CA SER A 122 7.65 11.53 21.95
C SER A 122 8.72 10.87 22.80
N THR A 123 8.29 10.18 23.87
CA THR A 123 9.18 9.40 24.74
C THR A 123 9.86 8.24 24.02
N SER A 124 9.19 7.61 23.04
CA SER A 124 9.75 6.51 22.24
C SER A 124 10.51 7.01 20.99
N GLY A 125 10.42 8.30 20.68
CA GLY A 125 10.85 8.87 19.41
C GLY A 125 9.97 8.46 18.20
N THR A 126 9.08 7.48 18.34
CA THR A 126 8.19 7.01 17.26
C THR A 126 6.74 7.32 17.60
N ARG A 127 5.99 7.84 16.63
CA ARG A 127 4.53 8.05 16.77
C ARG A 127 3.81 7.52 15.54
N ILE A 128 2.92 6.56 15.78
CA ILE A 128 1.95 6.07 14.81
C ILE A 128 0.73 6.99 14.85
N ILE A 129 0.27 7.38 13.66
CA ILE A 129 -0.82 8.33 13.50
C ILE A 129 -2.12 7.61 13.17
N GLU A 130 -2.10 6.81 12.10
CA GLU A 130 -3.27 6.13 11.57
C GLU A 130 -2.90 4.75 10.99
N THR A 131 -3.86 3.82 11.03
CA THR A 131 -3.81 2.55 10.31
C THR A 131 -5.06 2.40 9.45
N ARG A 132 -4.87 2.30 8.14
CA ARG A 132 -5.95 2.00 7.20
C ARG A 132 -6.03 0.50 6.96
N VAL A 133 -7.24 -0.03 7.03
CA VAL A 133 -7.58 -1.42 6.72
C VAL A 133 -8.54 -1.41 5.54
N MET A 134 -8.15 -2.03 4.44
CA MET A 134 -8.99 -2.25 3.27
C MET A 134 -9.39 -3.72 3.23
N ILE A 135 -10.70 -4.03 3.19
CA ILE A 135 -11.20 -5.40 3.26
C ILE A 135 -12.04 -5.69 2.03
N HIS A 136 -11.73 -6.77 1.32
CA HIS A 136 -12.50 -7.18 0.15
C HIS A 136 -13.76 -7.94 0.58
N LYS A 137 -14.94 -7.32 0.47
CA LYS A 137 -16.24 -7.96 0.75
C LYS A 137 -16.88 -8.47 -0.55
N GLN A 138 -17.90 -9.31 -0.45
CA GLN A 138 -18.76 -9.66 -1.60
C GLN A 138 -19.29 -8.44 -2.36
N THR A 139 -19.55 -7.33 -1.64
CA THR A 139 -20.08 -6.08 -2.21
C THR A 139 -19.00 -5.12 -2.70
N GLY A 140 -17.73 -5.54 -2.73
CA GLY A 140 -16.58 -4.71 -3.09
C GLY A 140 -15.69 -4.34 -1.88
N TRP A 141 -14.73 -3.45 -2.11
CA TRP A 141 -13.75 -3.05 -1.09
C TRP A 141 -14.36 -2.10 -0.05
N LEU A 142 -14.24 -2.48 1.22
CA LEU A 142 -14.45 -1.63 2.38
C LEU A 142 -13.14 -0.90 2.72
N PHE A 143 -13.22 0.37 3.08
CA PHE A 143 -12.10 1.20 3.54
C PHE A 143 -12.39 1.68 4.95
N ALA A 144 -11.54 1.31 5.90
CA ALA A 144 -11.65 1.71 7.28
C ALA A 144 -10.36 2.36 7.75
N ASP A 145 -10.45 3.52 8.39
CA ASP A 145 -9.31 4.22 8.97
C ASP A 145 -9.36 4.14 10.49
N TYR A 146 -8.21 3.95 11.12
CA TYR A 146 -8.07 3.78 12.57
C TYR A 146 -7.09 4.80 13.13
N VAL A 147 -7.58 5.70 13.96
CA VAL A 147 -6.75 6.75 14.58
C VAL A 147 -6.15 6.23 15.88
N TRP A 148 -4.83 6.34 16.00
CA TRP A 148 -4.12 5.88 17.20
C TRP A 148 -4.30 6.84 18.36
N ASN A 149 -4.49 6.28 19.56
CA ASN A 149 -4.55 7.06 20.78
C ASN A 149 -3.17 7.64 21.16
N ALA A 150 -3.18 8.66 22.02
CA ALA A 150 -1.96 9.33 22.47
C ALA A 150 -0.98 8.39 23.17
N ASP A 151 -1.49 7.40 23.92
CA ASP A 151 -0.69 6.42 24.65
C ASP A 151 -0.05 5.35 23.74
N GLN A 152 -0.40 5.33 22.44
CA GLN A 152 0.10 4.37 21.45
C GLN A 152 -0.19 2.91 21.84
N THR A 153 -1.37 2.67 22.40
CA THR A 153 -1.81 1.34 22.85
C THR A 153 -2.94 0.75 22.01
N GLU A 154 -3.73 1.60 21.34
CA GLU A 154 -4.88 1.19 20.53
C GLU A 154 -5.13 2.18 19.40
N ALA A 155 -5.81 1.72 18.34
CA ALA A 155 -6.39 2.59 17.33
C ALA A 155 -7.89 2.33 17.15
N TYR A 156 -8.66 3.40 16.97
CA TYR A 156 -10.12 3.36 16.92
C TYR A 156 -10.62 3.75 15.55
N TYR A 157 -11.64 3.03 15.06
CA TYR A 157 -12.26 3.32 13.77
C TYR A 157 -12.81 4.75 13.74
N ASP A 158 -12.41 5.51 12.72
CA ASP A 158 -12.84 6.89 12.49
C ASP A 158 -13.31 7.06 11.05
N VAL A 159 -14.41 7.80 10.89
CA VAL A 159 -15.01 8.12 9.57
C VAL A 159 -14.89 9.59 9.22
N ALA A 160 -14.80 10.46 10.23
CA ALA A 160 -14.89 11.90 10.05
C ALA A 160 -13.60 12.49 9.48
N GLY A 161 -12.47 11.82 9.69
CA GLY A 161 -11.16 12.40 9.46
C GLY A 161 -10.83 13.41 10.55
N SER A 162 -9.55 13.76 10.65
CA SER A 162 -9.06 14.67 11.68
C SER A 162 -7.72 15.27 11.30
N PHE A 163 -7.23 16.16 12.15
CA PHE A 163 -5.88 16.72 12.06
C PHE A 163 -5.13 16.42 13.34
N THR A 164 -3.82 16.20 13.21
CA THR A 164 -2.93 16.15 14.36
C THR A 164 -1.60 16.78 14.04
N ASP A 165 -1.11 17.62 14.94
CA ASP A 165 0.18 18.25 14.77
C ASP A 165 1.30 17.24 15.05
N ILE A 166 2.34 17.30 14.22
CA ILE A 166 3.53 16.49 14.34
C ILE A 166 4.78 17.33 14.08
N SER A 167 5.77 17.20 14.96
CA SER A 167 7.11 17.75 14.77
C SER A 167 8.14 16.64 14.92
N TRP A 168 9.08 16.56 13.99
CA TRP A 168 10.10 15.51 13.96
C TRP A 168 11.45 16.06 13.49
N ASN A 169 12.52 15.38 13.87
CA ASN A 169 13.84 15.65 13.35
C ASN A 169 14.11 14.80 12.10
N GLN A 170 14.40 15.46 10.99
CA GLN A 170 14.83 14.83 9.75
C GLN A 170 16.25 15.30 9.41
N ASN A 171 17.22 14.39 9.55
CA ASN A 171 18.63 14.66 9.23
C ASN A 171 19.20 15.91 9.92
N GLY A 172 18.84 16.14 11.18
CA GLY A 172 19.27 17.31 11.95
C GLY A 172 18.40 18.55 11.77
N VAL A 173 17.44 18.54 10.84
CA VAL A 173 16.51 19.65 10.61
C VAL A 173 15.16 19.33 11.25
N GLU A 174 14.67 20.25 12.09
CA GLU A 174 13.30 20.17 12.62
C GLU A 174 12.30 20.47 11.50
N LYS A 175 11.34 19.56 11.32
CA LYS A 175 10.18 19.75 10.45
C LYS A 175 8.91 19.60 11.27
N SER A 176 7.86 20.29 10.86
CA SER A 176 6.53 20.15 11.43
C SER A 176 5.44 20.25 10.37
N THR A 177 4.30 19.63 10.65
CA THR A 177 3.08 19.83 9.87
C THR A 177 1.83 19.57 10.72
N SER A 178 0.68 20.05 10.26
CA SER A 178 -0.63 19.58 10.73
C SER A 178 -1.06 18.41 9.84
N TYR A 179 -0.72 17.21 10.27
CA TYR A 179 -0.99 16.00 9.50
C TYR A 179 -2.50 15.77 9.38
N ARG A 180 -2.98 15.62 8.15
CA ARG A 180 -4.40 15.36 7.87
C ARG A 180 -4.68 13.87 7.74
N ILE A 181 -5.49 13.35 8.65
CA ILE A 181 -6.12 12.04 8.54
C ILE A 181 -7.38 12.24 7.67
N PRO A 182 -7.46 11.61 6.49
CA PRO A 182 -8.58 11.83 5.56
C PRO A 182 -9.89 11.25 6.11
N SER A 183 -11.00 11.90 5.79
CA SER A 183 -12.32 11.28 6.01
C SER A 183 -12.54 10.11 5.06
N GLN A 184 -13.59 9.31 5.31
CA GLN A 184 -13.96 8.22 4.41
C GLN A 184 -14.26 8.72 2.99
N GLU A 185 -14.95 9.85 2.85
CA GLU A 185 -15.29 10.47 1.57
C GLU A 185 -14.02 10.92 0.81
N GLN A 186 -13.01 11.40 1.54
CA GLN A 186 -11.73 11.82 0.96
C GLN A 186 -10.90 10.63 0.50
N CYS A 187 -10.96 9.50 1.23
CA CYS A 187 -10.30 8.27 0.83
C CYS A 187 -10.82 7.77 -0.53
N ILE A 188 -12.14 7.74 -0.72
CA ILE A 188 -12.74 7.21 -1.95
C ILE A 188 -12.48 8.08 -3.18
N VAL A 189 -12.02 9.33 -3.03
CA VAL A 189 -11.62 10.18 -4.15
C VAL A 189 -10.52 9.50 -4.98
N CYS A 190 -9.50 8.98 -4.32
CA CYS A 190 -8.40 8.29 -4.98
C CYS A 190 -8.72 6.81 -5.25
N HIS A 191 -9.58 6.21 -4.43
CA HIS A 191 -9.86 4.76 -4.46
C HIS A 191 -11.03 4.36 -5.37
N LYS A 192 -11.72 5.30 -6.01
CA LYS A 192 -12.81 4.99 -6.94
C LYS A 192 -12.33 4.68 -8.36
N SER A 193 -13.12 3.87 -9.06
CA SER A 193 -13.05 3.62 -10.50
C SER A 193 -14.47 3.56 -11.03
N ARG A 194 -14.70 4.06 -12.25
CA ARG A 194 -15.90 3.76 -13.01
C ARG A 194 -15.74 2.38 -13.66
N LEU A 195 -16.85 1.66 -13.75
CA LEU A 195 -16.96 0.41 -14.49
C LEU A 195 -18.25 0.49 -15.31
N ASP A 196 -18.12 0.43 -16.63
CA ASP A 196 -19.26 0.31 -17.54
C ASP A 196 -19.77 -1.14 -17.48
N THR A 197 -21.03 -1.29 -17.10
CA THR A 197 -21.74 -2.56 -17.13
C THR A 197 -22.94 -2.46 -18.08
N ASN A 198 -22.72 -2.79 -19.36
CA ASN A 198 -23.74 -2.79 -20.41
C ASN A 198 -24.46 -1.44 -20.61
N GLY A 199 -23.72 -0.33 -20.53
CA GLY A 199 -24.23 1.03 -20.70
C GLY A 199 -24.59 1.75 -19.40
N ASP A 200 -24.44 1.10 -18.25
CA ASP A 200 -24.58 1.70 -16.92
C ASP A 200 -23.21 1.89 -16.26
N ASP A 201 -22.86 3.14 -15.94
CA ASP A 201 -21.65 3.47 -15.19
C ASP A 201 -21.89 3.21 -13.69
N ILE A 202 -21.19 2.22 -13.14
CA ILE A 202 -21.16 2.00 -11.68
C ILE A 202 -19.81 2.42 -11.09
N ILE A 203 -19.85 2.99 -9.88
CA ILE A 203 -18.63 3.31 -9.12
C ILE A 203 -18.24 2.11 -8.27
N VAL A 204 -17.02 1.62 -8.48
CA VAL A 204 -16.39 0.60 -7.66
C VAL A 204 -15.19 1.18 -6.94
N PHE A 205 -14.84 0.60 -5.79
CA PHE A 205 -13.64 1.00 -5.04
C PHE A 205 -12.58 -0.09 -5.12
N ILE A 206 -11.32 0.32 -5.24
CA ILE A 206 -10.19 -0.60 -5.37
C ILE A 206 -8.99 -0.16 -4.52
N PRO A 207 -8.12 -1.08 -4.09
CA PRO A 207 -6.94 -0.71 -3.34
C PRO A 207 -5.87 -0.12 -4.26
N ILE A 208 -4.87 0.51 -3.62
CA ILE A 208 -3.75 1.17 -4.29
C ILE A 208 -2.44 0.55 -3.79
N GLY A 209 -1.51 0.29 -4.71
CA GLY A 209 -0.12 -0.02 -4.40
C GLY A 209 0.31 -1.46 -4.62
N ILE A 210 -0.64 -2.40 -4.77
CA ILE A 210 -0.37 -3.84 -5.01
C ILE A 210 -0.43 -4.22 -6.49
N LYS A 211 0.04 -3.32 -7.37
CA LYS A 211 0.26 -3.67 -8.78
C LYS A 211 1.52 -4.54 -8.88
N PRO A 212 1.58 -5.60 -9.70
CA PRO A 212 2.79 -6.41 -9.82
C PRO A 212 4.05 -5.60 -10.15
N GLN A 213 3.96 -4.60 -11.03
CA GLN A 213 5.07 -3.68 -11.34
C GLN A 213 5.64 -2.96 -10.10
N ASN A 214 4.84 -2.79 -9.03
CA ASN A 214 5.25 -2.13 -7.79
C ASN A 214 5.93 -3.10 -6.82
N LEU A 215 5.67 -4.40 -6.93
CA LEU A 215 6.12 -5.44 -6.01
C LEU A 215 7.27 -6.29 -6.58
N ASN A 216 7.60 -6.14 -7.86
CA ASN A 216 8.65 -6.89 -8.54
C ASN A 216 10.08 -6.44 -8.16
N TRP A 217 10.41 -6.49 -6.88
CA TRP A 217 11.74 -6.20 -6.34
C TRP A 217 11.97 -6.94 -5.03
N ASN A 218 13.24 -7.03 -4.62
CA ASN A 218 13.65 -7.79 -3.45
C ASN A 218 13.38 -7.03 -2.14
N TYR A 219 12.45 -7.53 -1.33
CA TYR A 219 12.17 -7.03 0.01
C TYR A 219 12.88 -7.85 1.08
N ASN A 220 13.36 -7.18 2.13
CA ASN A 220 13.99 -7.83 3.28
C ASN A 220 12.94 -8.19 4.33
N TYR A 221 12.70 -9.49 4.50
CA TYR A 221 11.74 -10.07 5.45
C TYR A 221 12.38 -10.34 6.84
N GLY A 222 13.57 -9.79 7.09
CA GLY A 222 14.34 -9.96 8.33
C GLY A 222 15.24 -11.19 8.31
N THR A 223 14.67 -12.37 8.01
CA THR A 223 15.42 -13.64 7.92
C THR A 223 15.92 -13.95 6.51
N GLU A 224 15.30 -13.35 5.49
CA GLU A 224 15.65 -13.53 4.08
C GLU A 224 15.38 -12.24 3.28
N THR A 225 16.00 -12.14 2.11
CA THR A 225 15.69 -11.09 1.12
C THR A 225 15.17 -11.78 -0.14
N LYS A 226 13.97 -11.43 -0.58
CA LYS A 226 13.28 -12.13 -1.68
C LYS A 226 12.39 -11.19 -2.49
N ASN A 227 12.23 -11.49 -3.77
CA ASN A 227 11.23 -10.82 -4.60
C ASN A 227 9.83 -11.00 -3.99
N GLN A 228 9.07 -9.93 -3.85
CA GLN A 228 7.81 -9.99 -3.12
C GLN A 228 6.74 -10.83 -3.83
N LEU A 229 6.70 -10.82 -5.17
CA LEU A 229 5.79 -11.70 -5.92
C LEU A 229 6.12 -13.17 -5.67
N THR A 230 7.41 -13.52 -5.65
CA THR A 230 7.86 -14.87 -5.28
C THR A 230 7.47 -15.22 -3.85
N LYS A 231 7.65 -14.30 -2.90
CA LYS A 231 7.24 -14.53 -1.51
C LYS A 231 5.73 -14.76 -1.39
N TRP A 232 4.92 -14.03 -2.15
CA TRP A 232 3.47 -14.20 -2.15
C TRP A 232 3.07 -15.54 -2.75
N ILE A 233 3.74 -16.02 -3.81
CA ILE A 233 3.51 -17.36 -4.36
C ILE A 233 3.84 -18.45 -3.32
N GLU A 234 5.00 -18.36 -2.68
CA GLU A 234 5.44 -19.34 -1.66
C GLU A 234 4.53 -19.34 -0.42
N ALA A 235 3.98 -18.19 -0.04
CA ALA A 235 2.99 -18.08 1.02
C ALA A 235 1.60 -18.62 0.62
N GLY A 236 1.43 -19.07 -0.63
CA GLY A 236 0.15 -19.50 -1.18
C GLY A 236 -0.83 -18.34 -1.40
N TYR A 237 -0.31 -17.10 -1.50
CA TYR A 237 -1.07 -15.86 -1.58
C TYR A 237 -1.31 -15.41 -3.04
N LEU A 238 -0.49 -15.87 -3.98
CA LEU A 238 -0.59 -15.51 -5.38
C LEU A 238 -0.47 -16.79 -6.22
N GLU A 239 -1.23 -16.86 -7.31
CA GLU A 239 -1.05 -17.92 -8.31
C GLU A 239 0.34 -17.88 -8.96
N ASP A 240 0.76 -18.95 -9.64
CA ASP A 240 2.10 -19.10 -10.23
C ASP A 240 2.07 -19.31 -11.76
N ASN A 241 0.92 -19.05 -12.38
CA ASN A 241 0.64 -19.26 -13.80
C ASN A 241 0.89 -18.01 -14.68
N PHE A 242 1.74 -17.07 -14.25
CA PHE A 242 2.08 -15.85 -14.98
C PHE A 242 3.59 -15.65 -15.14
N THR A 243 3.95 -14.74 -16.05
CA THR A 243 5.33 -14.25 -16.20
C THR A 243 5.51 -12.95 -15.45
N TYR A 244 6.63 -12.81 -14.74
CA TYR A 244 6.89 -11.62 -13.93
C TYR A 244 7.05 -10.38 -14.82
N PRO A 245 6.73 -9.17 -14.31
CA PRO A 245 7.01 -7.94 -15.04
C PRO A 245 8.47 -7.87 -15.48
N THR A 246 8.71 -7.36 -16.68
CA THR A 246 10.09 -7.08 -17.13
C THR A 246 10.64 -5.84 -16.41
N ALA A 247 11.94 -5.57 -16.55
CA ALA A 247 12.55 -4.37 -16.00
C ALA A 247 11.92 -3.07 -16.56
N GLU A 248 11.49 -3.08 -17.82
CA GLU A 248 10.82 -1.92 -18.48
C GLU A 248 9.40 -1.67 -17.93
N HIS A 249 8.78 -2.70 -17.35
CA HIS A 249 7.46 -2.68 -16.73
C HIS A 249 7.51 -2.81 -15.21
N THR A 250 8.66 -2.50 -14.60
CA THR A 250 8.83 -2.49 -13.13
C THR A 250 9.21 -1.09 -12.67
N VAL A 251 8.48 -0.56 -11.69
CA VAL A 251 8.82 0.73 -11.09
C VAL A 251 10.04 0.58 -10.19
N ILE A 252 10.83 1.64 -10.03
CA ILE A 252 12.00 1.66 -9.13
C ILE A 252 11.76 2.60 -7.96
N ASP A 253 12.66 2.65 -6.98
CA ASP A 253 12.64 3.72 -5.97
C ASP A 253 13.03 5.03 -6.65
N TYR A 254 12.10 5.99 -6.76
CA TYR A 254 12.37 7.28 -7.40
C TYR A 254 13.45 8.10 -6.67
N ASN A 255 13.88 7.72 -5.47
CA ASN A 255 15.01 8.33 -4.77
C ASN A 255 16.38 7.71 -5.14
N ASP A 256 16.40 6.56 -5.83
CA ASP A 256 17.64 5.90 -6.25
C ASP A 256 18.29 6.68 -7.41
N THR A 257 19.26 7.53 -7.06
CA THR A 257 20.00 8.38 -8.00
C THR A 257 20.90 7.60 -8.96
N SER A 258 21.10 6.28 -8.75
CA SER A 258 21.80 5.44 -9.73
C SER A 258 20.94 5.11 -10.95
N LYS A 259 19.61 5.33 -10.87
CA LYS A 259 18.67 5.14 -11.97
C LYS A 259 18.55 6.40 -12.81
N SER A 260 18.21 6.23 -14.09
CA SER A 260 18.02 7.36 -15.01
C SER A 260 16.91 8.30 -14.52
N LEU A 261 17.08 9.59 -14.76
CA LEU A 261 16.13 10.64 -14.40
C LEU A 261 14.70 10.37 -14.89
N ASP A 262 14.54 9.97 -16.15
CA ASP A 262 13.22 9.66 -16.73
C ASP A 262 12.52 8.50 -16.00
N LEU A 263 13.22 7.39 -15.78
CA LEU A 263 12.69 6.23 -15.06
C LEU A 263 12.26 6.60 -13.62
N ARG A 264 13.03 7.44 -12.93
CA ARG A 264 12.68 7.96 -11.60
C ARG A 264 11.43 8.83 -11.66
N MET A 265 11.33 9.75 -12.63
CA MET A 265 10.16 10.62 -12.77
C MET A 265 8.90 9.81 -13.13
N ARG A 266 9.00 8.82 -14.03
CA ARG A 266 7.90 7.91 -14.36
C ARG A 266 7.42 7.12 -13.14
N SER A 267 8.36 6.62 -12.32
CA SER A 267 8.03 5.92 -11.07
C SER A 267 7.37 6.86 -10.04
N TYR A 268 7.82 8.13 -9.98
CA TYR A 268 7.26 9.15 -9.12
C TYR A 268 5.81 9.51 -9.47
N VAL A 269 5.51 9.77 -10.75
CA VAL A 269 4.13 10.09 -11.18
C VAL A 269 3.20 8.89 -11.09
N ASP A 270 3.71 7.66 -11.28
CA ASP A 270 2.92 6.45 -11.06
C ASP A 270 2.47 6.35 -9.59
N ALA A 271 3.41 6.50 -8.65
CA ALA A 271 3.12 6.35 -7.23
C ALA A 271 2.28 7.49 -6.62
N ASN A 272 2.36 8.71 -7.17
CA ASN A 272 1.74 9.89 -6.58
C ASN A 272 0.52 10.42 -7.36
N CYS A 273 0.36 10.05 -8.64
CA CYS A 273 -0.62 10.69 -9.52
C CYS A 273 -1.53 9.69 -10.27
N SER A 274 -1.02 8.50 -10.66
CA SER A 274 -1.75 7.61 -11.57
C SER A 274 -3.07 7.07 -11.03
N HIS A 275 -3.23 7.03 -9.72
CA HIS A 275 -4.46 6.53 -9.09
C HIS A 275 -5.66 7.45 -9.34
N CYS A 276 -5.41 8.75 -9.56
CA CYS A 276 -6.42 9.74 -9.92
C CYS A 276 -6.42 10.05 -11.42
N HIS A 277 -5.25 10.10 -12.03
CA HIS A 277 -5.05 10.41 -13.46
C HIS A 277 -4.79 9.13 -14.26
N GLY A 278 -5.82 8.29 -14.30
CA GLY A 278 -5.91 7.11 -15.14
C GLY A 278 -7.31 7.02 -15.74
N THR A 279 -7.50 6.16 -16.73
CA THR A 279 -8.82 5.89 -17.29
C THR A 279 -9.79 5.44 -16.20
N ASP A 280 -11.02 5.96 -16.26
CA ASP A 280 -12.10 5.70 -15.32
C ASP A 280 -11.86 6.16 -13.88
N ARG A 281 -10.84 7.00 -13.65
CA ARG A 281 -10.50 7.56 -12.33
C ARG A 281 -11.06 8.95 -12.11
N HIS A 282 -10.82 9.48 -10.92
CA HIS A 282 -11.34 10.77 -10.50
C HIS A 282 -10.98 11.92 -11.44
N CYS A 283 -9.76 11.94 -11.99
CA CYS A 283 -9.24 12.99 -12.86
C CYS A 283 -9.13 12.54 -14.32
N ASP A 284 -9.90 11.53 -14.74
CA ASP A 284 -9.92 11.00 -16.11
C ASP A 284 -10.34 12.04 -17.16
N TYR A 285 -11.10 13.06 -16.74
CA TYR A 285 -11.47 14.23 -17.54
C TYR A 285 -10.28 15.14 -17.91
N ARG A 286 -9.08 14.89 -17.38
CA ARG A 286 -7.83 15.56 -17.77
C ARG A 286 -7.03 14.72 -18.73
N PRO A 287 -6.16 15.30 -19.57
CA PRO A 287 -5.45 14.55 -20.62
C PRO A 287 -4.31 13.65 -20.11
N MET A 288 -3.86 13.80 -18.85
CA MET A 288 -2.72 13.03 -18.30
C MET A 288 -3.10 11.58 -17.96
N ARG A 289 -2.20 10.64 -18.26
CA ARG A 289 -2.31 9.21 -17.93
C ARG A 289 -1.00 8.72 -17.31
N PHE A 290 -0.89 8.87 -15.98
CA PHE A 290 0.40 8.72 -15.29
C PHE A 290 0.76 7.27 -14.92
N ALA A 291 -0.01 6.27 -15.35
CA ALA A 291 0.34 4.88 -15.05
C ALA A 291 1.69 4.53 -15.70
N PHE A 292 2.54 3.79 -14.99
CA PHE A 292 3.92 3.55 -15.39
C PHE A 292 4.06 2.99 -16.81
N GLY A 293 3.23 2.00 -17.19
CA GLY A 293 3.19 1.45 -18.54
C GLY A 293 2.69 2.42 -19.60
N GLU A 294 1.80 3.36 -19.23
CA GLU A 294 1.25 4.37 -20.15
C GLU A 294 2.21 5.52 -20.41
N THR A 295 3.19 5.75 -19.54
CA THR A 295 4.21 6.80 -19.71
C THR A 295 5.44 6.32 -20.50
N LEU A 296 5.56 5.01 -20.75
CA LEU A 296 6.68 4.45 -21.51
C LEU A 296 6.66 4.98 -22.94
N ASN A 297 7.72 5.68 -23.36
CA ASN A 297 7.84 6.28 -24.69
C ASN A 297 6.68 7.21 -25.08
N ASN A 298 5.95 7.73 -24.09
CA ASN A 298 4.78 8.61 -24.31
C ASN A 298 4.81 9.80 -23.33
N PRO A 299 5.64 10.81 -23.60
CA PRO A 299 5.77 11.97 -22.72
C PRO A 299 4.50 12.85 -22.69
N ALA A 300 3.63 12.75 -23.70
CA ALA A 300 2.34 13.45 -23.70
C ALA A 300 1.42 12.97 -22.57
N ASN A 301 1.46 11.68 -22.22
CA ASN A 301 0.74 11.15 -21.06
C ASN A 301 1.23 11.74 -19.72
N MET A 302 2.48 12.23 -19.68
CA MET A 302 3.04 13.00 -18.56
C MET A 302 2.80 14.52 -18.69
N GLY A 303 2.07 14.95 -19.71
CA GLY A 303 1.72 16.35 -19.96
C GLY A 303 2.75 17.17 -20.73
N VAL A 304 3.82 16.55 -21.26
CA VAL A 304 4.85 17.24 -22.04
C VAL A 304 4.24 17.83 -23.30
N CYS A 305 4.35 19.15 -23.45
CA CYS A 305 3.80 19.92 -24.56
C CYS A 305 2.26 19.93 -24.67
N VAL A 306 1.55 19.33 -23.71
CA VAL A 306 0.08 19.29 -23.69
C VAL A 306 -0.46 20.58 -23.08
N ALA A 307 -1.42 21.20 -23.74
CA ALA A 307 -2.10 22.39 -23.24
C ALA A 307 -2.84 22.08 -21.93
N THR A 308 -2.88 23.06 -21.02
CA THR A 308 -3.74 22.92 -19.84
C THR A 308 -5.20 23.14 -20.21
N GLU A 309 -6.10 22.43 -19.52
CA GLU A 309 -7.55 22.64 -19.56
C GLU A 309 -8.06 23.17 -18.21
N ASP A 310 -7.15 23.66 -17.36
CA ASP A 310 -7.50 24.19 -16.04
C ASP A 310 -8.25 25.52 -16.14
N MET A 311 -9.36 25.61 -15.41
CA MET A 311 -10.29 26.76 -15.41
C MET A 311 -10.18 27.60 -14.13
N GLN A 312 -9.17 27.36 -13.28
CA GLN A 312 -9.08 27.92 -11.91
C GLN A 312 -8.28 29.23 -11.83
N ASP A 313 -8.44 30.15 -12.80
CA ASP A 313 -7.73 31.44 -12.81
C ASP A 313 -6.21 31.32 -12.59
N PHE A 314 -5.58 30.30 -13.21
CA PHE A 314 -4.13 30.16 -13.17
C PHE A 314 -3.45 31.30 -13.94
N PRO A 315 -2.21 31.67 -13.58
CA PRO A 315 -1.43 32.61 -14.37
C PRO A 315 -1.38 32.21 -15.85
N ASP A 316 -1.59 33.17 -16.77
CA ASP A 316 -1.60 32.95 -18.23
C ASP A 316 -0.33 32.26 -18.76
N ALA A 317 0.80 32.43 -18.05
CA ALA A 317 2.06 31.79 -18.38
C ALA A 317 2.03 30.25 -18.26
N LEU A 318 1.12 29.68 -17.46
CA LEU A 318 0.95 28.24 -17.23
C LEU A 318 0.03 27.59 -18.28
N SER A 319 0.27 27.87 -19.56
CA SER A 319 -0.57 27.39 -20.67
C SER A 319 -0.38 25.91 -21.01
N ARG A 320 0.63 25.25 -20.46
CA ARG A 320 0.91 23.82 -20.65
C ARG A 320 1.05 23.09 -19.32
N ILE A 321 0.69 21.81 -19.35
CA ILE A 321 0.88 20.91 -18.20
C ILE A 321 2.37 20.81 -17.87
N VAL A 322 3.19 20.53 -18.89
CA VAL A 322 4.66 20.60 -18.81
C VAL A 322 5.20 21.34 -20.04
N THR A 323 5.94 22.42 -19.78
CA THR A 323 6.72 23.15 -20.79
C THR A 323 8.18 22.69 -20.69
N PRO A 324 8.73 22.02 -21.72
CA PRO A 324 10.13 21.59 -21.71
C PRO A 324 11.10 22.74 -21.42
N GLY A 325 12.06 22.50 -20.53
CA GLY A 325 13.09 23.48 -20.21
C GLY A 325 12.62 24.70 -19.41
N ASN A 326 11.36 24.75 -18.97
CA ASN A 326 10.81 25.92 -18.28
C ASN A 326 9.81 25.54 -17.18
N ILE A 327 10.28 25.49 -15.94
CA ILE A 327 9.45 25.20 -14.76
C ILE A 327 8.42 26.29 -14.47
N ASP A 328 8.75 27.56 -14.72
CA ASP A 328 7.84 28.70 -14.48
C ASP A 328 6.62 28.71 -15.40
N LYS A 329 6.71 28.00 -16.53
CA LYS A 329 5.62 27.79 -17.50
C LYS A 329 5.03 26.38 -17.45
N SER A 330 5.34 25.60 -16.41
CA SER A 330 4.88 24.22 -16.25
C SER A 330 3.84 24.12 -15.13
N MET A 331 2.57 23.94 -15.50
CA MET A 331 1.47 23.81 -14.53
C MET A 331 1.70 22.69 -13.52
N MET A 332 2.22 21.54 -13.96
CA MET A 332 2.52 20.41 -13.09
C MET A 332 3.50 20.82 -11.98
N TYR A 333 4.56 21.55 -12.33
CA TYR A 333 5.55 22.02 -11.35
C TYR A 333 4.91 23.00 -10.35
N TYR A 334 4.15 23.99 -10.84
CA TYR A 334 3.44 24.95 -9.99
C TYR A 334 2.51 24.25 -8.99
N ARG A 335 1.67 23.31 -9.46
CA ARG A 335 0.73 22.57 -8.60
C ARG A 335 1.47 21.68 -7.59
N LEU A 336 2.61 21.10 -7.95
CA LEU A 336 3.42 20.35 -6.99
C LEU A 336 4.07 21.29 -5.95
N ASN A 337 4.44 22.52 -6.32
CA ASN A 337 5.25 23.44 -5.51
C ASN A 337 4.43 24.48 -4.72
N THR A 338 3.19 24.15 -4.40
CA THR A 338 2.32 25.01 -3.58
C THR A 338 1.60 24.21 -2.50
N THR A 339 1.32 24.86 -1.37
CA THR A 339 0.48 24.32 -0.30
C THR A 339 -0.93 24.89 -0.33
N ASN A 340 -1.23 25.82 -1.24
CA ASN A 340 -2.58 26.36 -1.40
C ASN A 340 -3.53 25.23 -1.88
N GLU A 341 -4.53 24.90 -1.06
CA GLU A 341 -5.46 23.79 -1.32
C GLU A 341 -6.22 23.91 -2.64
N ALA A 342 -6.45 25.12 -3.13
CA ALA A 342 -7.11 25.34 -4.42
C ALA A 342 -6.25 24.87 -5.61
N TYR A 343 -4.92 24.90 -5.47
CA TYR A 343 -3.98 24.68 -6.57
C TYR A 343 -3.13 23.43 -6.41
N ARG A 344 -2.83 23.02 -5.17
CA ARG A 344 -1.85 21.98 -4.88
C ARG A 344 -2.24 20.63 -5.47
N MET A 345 -1.22 19.87 -5.86
CA MET A 345 -1.35 18.46 -6.20
C MET A 345 -0.31 17.63 -5.43
N PRO A 346 -0.64 16.40 -4.99
CA PRO A 346 -1.99 15.83 -4.94
C PRO A 346 -2.97 16.60 -4.04
N LEU A 347 -4.27 16.49 -4.35
CA LEU A 347 -5.37 17.15 -3.61
C LEU A 347 -5.46 16.68 -2.15
N HIS A 348 -5.15 15.41 -1.91
CA HIS A 348 -5.26 14.76 -0.61
C HIS A 348 -3.96 14.07 -0.24
N GLY A 349 -3.76 13.85 1.07
CA GLY A 349 -2.60 13.12 1.60
C GLY A 349 -1.31 13.94 1.69
N ARG A 350 -1.35 15.25 1.41
CA ARG A 350 -0.26 16.19 1.73
C ARG A 350 -0.80 17.49 2.30
N THR A 351 0.05 18.21 3.01
CA THR A 351 -0.13 19.54 3.58
C THR A 351 1.15 20.38 3.43
N ILE A 352 2.30 19.74 3.24
CA ILE A 352 3.59 20.37 2.93
C ILE A 352 4.09 19.99 1.53
N ILE A 353 5.12 20.68 1.07
CA ILE A 353 5.81 20.38 -0.19
C ILE A 353 6.70 19.14 -0.01
N HIS A 354 6.77 18.32 -1.06
CA HIS A 354 7.72 17.22 -1.16
C HIS A 354 8.98 17.71 -1.86
N ASP A 355 9.99 18.10 -1.09
CA ASP A 355 11.20 18.77 -1.59
C ASP A 355 11.92 17.93 -2.65
N GLU A 356 12.09 16.63 -2.40
CA GLU A 356 12.77 15.69 -3.29
C GLU A 356 11.95 15.42 -4.57
N GLY A 357 10.62 15.37 -4.45
CA GLY A 357 9.73 15.24 -5.61
C GLY A 357 9.73 16.48 -6.50
N ILE A 358 9.84 17.67 -5.92
CA ILE A 358 10.00 18.94 -6.65
C ILE A 358 11.33 18.99 -7.36
N ALA A 359 12.43 18.68 -6.67
CA ALA A 359 13.75 18.64 -7.29
C ALA A 359 13.82 17.62 -8.44
N LEU A 360 13.17 16.47 -8.29
CA LEU A 360 13.05 15.47 -9.36
C LEU A 360 12.27 16.00 -10.56
N ALA A 361 11.12 16.64 -10.32
CA ALA A 361 10.30 17.23 -11.38
C ALA A 361 11.03 18.37 -12.10
N GLU A 362 11.71 19.25 -11.37
CA GLU A 362 12.53 20.33 -11.94
C GLU A 362 13.62 19.78 -12.85
N ALA A 363 14.42 18.84 -12.35
CA ALA A 363 15.50 18.23 -13.12
C ALA A 363 14.97 17.56 -14.39
N TRP A 364 13.87 16.82 -14.27
CA TRP A 364 13.24 16.15 -15.42
C TRP A 364 12.72 17.17 -16.43
N ILE A 365 11.95 18.19 -16.03
CA ILE A 365 11.43 19.24 -16.93
C ILE A 365 12.56 19.94 -17.67
N ASN A 366 13.65 20.28 -16.96
CA ASN A 366 14.80 20.97 -17.54
C ASN A 366 15.62 20.09 -18.50
N SER A 367 15.47 18.76 -18.42
CA SER A 367 16.13 17.81 -19.34
C SER A 367 15.37 17.59 -20.66
N LEU A 368 14.11 18.01 -20.74
CA LEU A 368 13.25 17.75 -21.90
C LEU A 368 13.65 18.60 -23.11
N SER A 369 13.50 18.03 -24.30
CA SER A 369 13.63 18.76 -25.56
C SER A 369 12.44 19.69 -25.81
N PRO A 370 12.62 20.85 -26.45
CA PRO A 370 11.53 21.75 -26.81
C PRO A 370 10.40 21.07 -27.58
N CYS A 371 9.19 21.61 -27.44
CA CYS A 371 8.06 21.18 -28.26
C CYS A 371 8.34 21.46 -29.74
N ASN A 372 7.99 20.51 -30.60
CA ASN A 372 8.04 20.67 -32.06
C ASN A 372 6.96 21.63 -32.57
#